data_AF-W2T6R1-F1
#
_entry.id   AF-W2T6R1-F1
#
_cell.length_a   1.000
_cell.length_b   1.000
_cell.length_c   1.000
_cell.angle_alpha   90.00
_cell.angle_beta   90.00
_cell.angle_gamma   90.00
#
_symmetry.space_group_name_H-M   'P 1'
#
loop_
_entity.id
_entity.type
_entity.pdbx_description
1 polymer ?
#
loop_
_entity_poly.entity_id
_entity_poly.type
_entity_poly.pdbx_seq_one_letter_code
_entity_poly.pdbx_strand_id
1 'polypeptide(L)'
;KYLFFRYLNQHPESTSLYPKLKNIDGATVDVSCNNPGFETVAANYLKVFDDVISAVEEKPGDVQPACDRLIAVGKMHRTKVSDMQNSAFQDMEEPFLNMVKEALQDRFNEKAEGLYRKFFQFCLKYLLEGFNG
;
A
#
# COMPACT_ATOMS: atom_id res chain seq x y z
N LYS A 1 -8.25 5.50 2.24
CA LYS A 1 -9.19 5.17 1.13
C LYS A 1 -8.59 5.44 -0.24
N TYR A 2 -8.03 6.64 -0.49
CA TYR A 2 -7.46 7.04 -1.79
C TYR A 2 -6.53 6.02 -2.44
N LEU A 3 -5.53 5.53 -1.70
CA LEU A 3 -4.62 4.49 -2.21
C LEU A 3 -5.38 3.26 -2.71
N PHE A 4 -6.33 2.76 -1.91
CA PHE A 4 -6.94 1.47 -2.20
C PHE A 4 -7.94 1.50 -3.35
N PHE A 5 -8.83 2.50 -3.43
CA PHE A 5 -9.73 2.58 -4.58
C PHE A 5 -8.96 2.88 -5.87
N ARG A 6 -7.91 3.71 -5.82
CA ARG A 6 -7.09 4.00 -7.02
C ARG A 6 -6.40 2.74 -7.53
N TYR A 7 -5.89 1.90 -6.63
CA TYR A 7 -5.35 0.60 -6.99
C TYR A 7 -6.40 -0.29 -7.66
N LEU A 8 -7.59 -0.45 -7.05
CA LEU A 8 -8.65 -1.28 -7.65
C LEU A 8 -9.11 -0.74 -9.01
N ASN A 9 -9.22 0.57 -9.19
CA ASN A 9 -9.63 1.14 -10.48
C ASN A 9 -8.59 0.89 -11.59
N GLN A 10 -7.32 0.74 -11.23
CA GLN A 10 -6.23 0.38 -12.16
C GLN A 10 -6.13 -1.14 -12.38
N HIS A 11 -6.53 -1.92 -11.38
CA HIS A 11 -6.44 -3.39 -11.33
C HIS A 11 -7.77 -4.02 -10.86
N PRO A 12 -8.87 -3.84 -11.61
CA PRO A 12 -10.20 -4.25 -11.15
C PRO A 12 -10.30 -5.76 -10.91
N GLU A 13 -9.53 -6.58 -11.63
CA GLU A 13 -9.41 -8.02 -11.43
C GLU A 13 -8.96 -8.39 -10.00
N SER A 14 -8.16 -7.53 -9.37
CA SER A 14 -7.63 -7.73 -8.02
C SER A 14 -8.72 -7.66 -6.94
N THR A 15 -9.90 -7.11 -7.23
CA THR A 15 -11.06 -7.09 -6.31
C THR A 15 -11.42 -8.47 -5.79
N SER A 16 -11.30 -9.48 -6.65
CA SER A 16 -11.60 -10.87 -6.33
C SER A 16 -10.67 -11.48 -5.27
N LEU A 17 -9.48 -10.90 -5.08
CA LEU A 17 -8.48 -11.33 -4.10
C LEU A 17 -8.86 -10.93 -2.67
N TYR A 18 -9.88 -10.08 -2.49
CA TYR A 18 -10.30 -9.56 -1.20
C TYR A 18 -11.68 -10.11 -0.81
N PRO A 19 -11.76 -11.15 0.05
CA PRO A 19 -13.04 -11.73 0.47
C PRO A 19 -14.01 -10.74 1.11
N LYS A 20 -13.50 -9.62 1.64
CA LYS A 20 -14.29 -8.55 2.28
C LYS A 20 -14.97 -7.60 1.28
N LEU A 21 -14.64 -7.66 0.00
CA LEU A 21 -15.17 -6.75 -1.03
C LEU A 21 -16.32 -7.35 -1.83
N LYS A 22 -17.11 -8.26 -1.23
CA LYS A 22 -18.34 -8.74 -1.85
C LYS A 22 -19.22 -7.55 -2.25
N ASN A 23 -19.68 -7.53 -3.49
CA ASN A 23 -20.52 -6.50 -4.09
C ASN A 23 -19.86 -5.12 -4.27
N ILE A 24 -18.53 -5.07 -4.32
CA ILE A 24 -17.81 -3.86 -4.73
C ILE A 24 -17.34 -4.06 -6.16
N ASP A 25 -17.64 -3.09 -7.02
CA ASP A 25 -17.03 -3.01 -8.34
C ASP A 25 -15.70 -2.26 -8.22
N GLY A 26 -14.60 -2.99 -8.41
CA GLY A 26 -13.25 -2.42 -8.36
C GLY A 26 -12.97 -1.40 -9.45
N ALA A 27 -13.68 -1.42 -10.58
CA ALA A 27 -13.47 -0.46 -11.66
C ALA A 27 -14.05 0.92 -11.35
N THR A 28 -15.08 0.98 -10.48
CA THR A 28 -15.86 2.21 -10.25
C THR A 28 -15.88 2.65 -8.80
N VAL A 29 -15.31 1.89 -7.86
CA VAL A 29 -15.26 2.27 -6.45
C VAL A 29 -14.47 3.58 -6.27
N ASP A 30 -14.92 4.41 -5.35
CA ASP A 30 -14.32 5.72 -5.09
C ASP A 30 -14.26 6.05 -3.59
N VAL A 31 -13.84 7.28 -3.29
CA VAL A 31 -13.67 7.78 -1.92
C VAL A 31 -14.98 7.82 -1.11
N SER A 32 -16.14 7.90 -1.78
CA SER A 32 -17.46 7.94 -1.15
C SER A 32 -17.92 6.57 -0.65
N CYS A 33 -17.24 5.48 -1.05
CA CYS A 33 -17.55 4.13 -0.60
C CYS A 33 -17.51 4.03 0.94
N ASN A 34 -18.63 3.62 1.52
CA ASN A 34 -18.86 3.42 2.96
C ASN A 34 -19.06 1.93 3.32
N ASN A 35 -18.69 1.01 2.41
CA ASN A 35 -18.74 -0.41 2.68
C ASN A 35 -17.74 -0.78 3.80
N PRO A 36 -18.16 -1.38 4.93
CA PRO A 36 -17.27 -1.65 6.06
C PRO A 36 -16.08 -2.57 5.71
N GLY A 37 -16.28 -3.51 4.78
CA GLY A 37 -15.24 -4.38 4.27
C GLY A 37 -14.17 -3.60 3.51
N PHE A 38 -14.59 -2.68 2.63
CA PHE A 38 -13.70 -1.76 1.94
C PHE A 38 -12.92 -0.87 2.90
N GLU A 39 -13.60 -0.25 3.87
CA GLU A 39 -12.96 0.64 4.84
C GLU A 39 -11.89 -0.09 5.64
N THR A 40 -12.20 -1.31 6.08
CA THR A 40 -11.27 -2.16 6.82
C THR A 40 -10.03 -2.49 5.99
N VAL A 41 -10.21 -2.89 4.73
CA VAL A 41 -9.06 -3.24 3.85
C VAL A 41 -8.24 -1.99 3.56
N ALA A 42 -8.87 -0.88 3.18
CA ALA A 42 -8.20 0.39 2.92
C ALA A 42 -7.40 0.89 4.13
N ALA A 43 -7.91 0.72 5.34
CA ALA A 43 -7.22 1.10 6.58
C ALA A 43 -5.97 0.23 6.81
N ASN A 44 -6.03 -1.06 6.53
CA ASN A 44 -4.88 -1.96 6.69
C ASN A 44 -3.70 -1.58 5.78
N TYR A 45 -3.96 -1.15 4.54
CA TYR A 45 -2.91 -0.67 3.65
C TYR A 45 -2.20 0.57 4.22
N LEU A 46 -2.96 1.55 4.70
CA LEU A 46 -2.37 2.76 5.31
C LEU A 46 -1.61 2.44 6.59
N LYS A 47 -2.15 1.52 7.40
CA LYS A 47 -1.52 1.10 8.66
C LYS A 47 -0.11 0.56 8.46
N VAL A 48 0.17 -0.14 7.35
CA VAL A 48 1.53 -0.62 7.07
C VAL A 48 2.52 0.54 6.94
N PHE A 49 2.15 1.60 6.20
CA PHE A 49 3.02 2.77 6.04
C PHE A 49 3.13 3.59 7.34
N ASP A 50 2.03 3.72 8.08
CA ASP A 50 2.00 4.40 9.38
C ASP A 50 2.90 3.70 10.42
N ASP A 51 2.84 2.37 10.49
CA ASP A 51 3.70 1.57 11.37
C ASP A 51 5.18 1.70 10.99
N VAL A 52 5.49 1.78 9.69
CA VAL A 52 6.86 1.97 9.18
C VAL A 52 7.39 3.36 9.55
N ILE A 53 6.59 4.40 9.34
CA ILE A 53 6.96 5.78 9.71
C ILE A 53 7.16 5.87 11.22
N SER A 54 6.22 5.35 12.00
CA SER A 54 6.29 5.33 13.46
C SER A 54 7.56 4.64 13.97
N ALA A 55 7.92 3.50 13.39
CA ALA A 55 9.15 2.79 13.76
C ALA A 55 10.42 3.61 13.46
N VAL A 56 10.44 4.34 12.34
CA VAL A 56 11.56 5.23 12.00
C VAL A 56 11.59 6.45 12.93
N GLU A 57 10.44 7.02 13.28
CA GLU A 57 10.35 8.17 14.19
C GLU A 57 10.78 7.83 15.62
N GLU A 58 10.41 6.65 16.12
CA GLU A 58 10.79 6.18 17.46
C GLU A 58 12.31 6.02 17.60
N LYS A 59 12.98 5.53 16.55
CA LYS A 59 14.43 5.33 16.55
C LYS A 59 15.08 5.65 15.19
N PRO A 60 15.29 6.94 14.85
CA PRO A 60 15.77 7.34 13.53
C PRO A 60 17.12 6.76 13.10
N GLY A 61 17.97 6.39 14.06
CA GLY A 61 19.27 5.76 13.81
C GLY A 61 19.22 4.25 13.60
N ASP A 62 18.05 3.61 13.74
CA ASP A 62 17.86 2.17 13.63
C ASP A 62 16.56 1.86 12.90
N VAL A 63 16.67 1.68 11.59
CA VAL A 63 15.54 1.39 10.71
C VAL A 63 15.17 -0.09 10.69
N GLN A 64 15.88 -0.95 11.43
CA GLN A 64 15.65 -2.40 11.38
C GLN A 64 14.22 -2.80 11.74
N PRO A 65 13.54 -2.21 12.75
CA PRO A 65 12.16 -2.55 13.06
C PRO A 65 11.19 -2.25 11.90
N ALA A 66 11.43 -1.18 11.15
CA ALA A 66 10.66 -0.84 9.96
C ALA A 66 10.87 -1.87 8.84
N CYS A 67 12.12 -2.29 8.61
CA CYS A 67 12.48 -3.33 7.66
C CYS A 67 11.81 -4.66 8.02
N ASP A 68 11.90 -5.09 9.28
CA ASP A 68 11.33 -6.35 9.77
C ASP A 68 9.81 -6.38 9.60
N ARG A 69 9.15 -5.25 9.84
CA ARG A 69 7.70 -5.10 9.62
C ARG A 69 7.32 -5.34 8.16
N LEU A 70 8.04 -4.73 7.21
CA LEU A 70 7.81 -4.89 5.78
C LEU A 70 8.08 -6.33 5.32
N ILE A 71 9.18 -6.92 5.79
CA ILE A 71 9.52 -8.33 5.54
C ILE A 71 8.40 -9.26 6.03
N ALA A 72 7.85 -9.01 7.23
CA ALA A 72 6.75 -9.81 7.76
C ALA A 72 5.48 -9.69 6.90
N VAL A 73 5.18 -8.51 6.36
CA VAL A 73 4.05 -8.31 5.43
C VAL A 73 4.29 -9.06 4.12
N GLY A 74 5.51 -9.01 3.56
CA GLY A 74 5.89 -9.79 2.38
C GLY A 74 5.72 -11.30 2.58
N LYS A 75 6.25 -11.84 3.69
CA LYS A 75 6.11 -13.25 4.08
C LYS A 75 4.64 -13.66 4.23
N MET A 76 3.82 -12.78 4.80
CA MET A 76 2.38 -13.01 4.95
C MET A 76 1.70 -13.17 3.58
N HIS A 77 1.97 -12.28 2.63
CA HIS A 77 1.39 -12.40 1.29
C HIS A 77 1.84 -13.67 0.56
N ARG A 78 3.13 -14.02 0.63
CA ARG A 78 3.67 -15.27 0.05
C ARG A 78 2.94 -16.51 0.56
N THR A 79 2.56 -16.51 1.84
CA THR A 79 1.94 -17.67 2.50
C THR A 79 0.42 -17.71 2.37
N LYS A 80 -0.23 -16.56 2.20
CA LYS A 80 -1.70 -16.45 2.27
C LYS A 80 -2.37 -16.09 0.95
N VAL A 81 -1.64 -15.58 -0.02
CA VAL A 81 -2.20 -15.15 -1.32
C VAL A 81 -1.60 -16.03 -2.41
N SER A 82 -2.34 -17.06 -2.79
CA SER A 82 -1.94 -17.97 -3.87
C SER A 82 -1.76 -17.22 -5.18
N ASP A 83 -0.74 -17.62 -5.95
CA ASP A 83 -0.44 -17.13 -7.30
C ASP A 83 -0.15 -15.63 -7.44
N MET A 84 0.02 -14.91 -6.31
CA MET A 84 0.43 -13.51 -6.32
C MET A 84 1.80 -13.36 -6.98
N GLN A 85 1.91 -12.42 -7.91
CA GLN A 85 3.17 -12.07 -8.57
C GLN A 85 3.89 -10.95 -7.81
N ASN A 86 5.22 -10.93 -7.88
CA ASN A 86 6.04 -9.86 -7.29
C ASN A 86 5.63 -8.45 -7.76
N SER A 87 5.22 -8.33 -9.03
CA SER A 87 4.79 -7.07 -9.63
C SER A 87 3.58 -6.46 -8.93
N ALA A 88 2.73 -7.25 -8.27
CA ALA A 88 1.56 -6.75 -7.58
C ALA A 88 1.89 -5.76 -6.43
N PHE A 89 3.08 -5.85 -5.83
CA PHE A 89 3.54 -4.82 -4.89
C PHE A 89 3.95 -3.53 -5.58
N GLN A 90 4.58 -3.63 -6.75
CA GLN A 90 5.03 -2.48 -7.54
C GLN A 90 3.84 -1.70 -8.14
N ASP A 91 2.75 -2.40 -8.46
CA ASP A 91 1.49 -1.81 -8.92
C ASP A 91 0.86 -0.83 -7.92
N MET A 92 1.29 -0.86 -6.65
CA MET A 92 0.84 0.07 -5.60
C MET A 92 1.56 1.43 -5.59
N GLU A 93 2.65 1.60 -6.34
CA GLU A 93 3.43 2.84 -6.32
C GLU A 93 2.62 4.05 -6.80
N GLU A 94 1.99 3.94 -7.97
CA GLU A 94 1.20 5.02 -8.55
C GLU A 94 -0.06 5.34 -7.72
N PRO A 95 -0.85 4.37 -7.23
CA PRO A 95 -1.91 4.62 -6.25
C PRO A 95 -1.43 5.32 -4.97
N PHE A 96 -0.24 4.96 -4.47
CA PHE A 96 0.36 5.61 -3.32
C PHE A 96 0.71 7.08 -3.61
N LEU A 97 1.38 7.36 -4.74
CA LEU A 97 1.72 8.73 -5.14
C LEU A 97 0.47 9.58 -5.41
N ASN A 98 -0.57 8.99 -6.01
CA ASN A 98 -1.86 9.66 -6.18
C ASN A 98 -2.49 10.03 -4.84
N MET A 99 -2.46 9.13 -3.85
CA MET A 99 -2.92 9.47 -2.50
C MET A 99 -2.12 10.62 -1.89
N VAL A 100 -0.80 10.61 -2.02
CA VAL A 100 0.07 11.68 -1.50
C VAL A 100 -0.24 13.01 -2.20
N LYS A 101 -0.45 13.00 -3.52
CA LYS A 101 -0.87 14.17 -4.29
C LYS A 101 -2.19 14.73 -3.78
N GLU A 102 -3.17 13.88 -3.52
CA GLU A 102 -4.44 14.30 -2.93
C GLU A 102 -4.29 14.81 -1.48
N ALA A 103 -3.34 14.28 -0.71
CA ALA A 103 -3.10 14.76 0.65
C ALA A 103 -2.38 16.11 0.70
N LEU A 104 -1.44 16.34 -0.22
CA LEU A 104 -0.61 17.54 -0.27
C LEU A 104 -1.19 18.66 -1.14
N GLN A 105 -2.11 18.34 -2.06
CA GLN A 105 -2.75 19.29 -2.96
C GLN A 105 -1.71 20.17 -3.68
N ASP A 106 -1.78 21.49 -3.52
CA ASP A 106 -0.88 22.49 -4.11
C ASP A 106 0.58 22.35 -3.67
N ARG A 107 0.83 21.65 -2.55
CA ARG A 107 2.18 21.38 -2.04
C ARG A 107 2.85 20.19 -2.74
N PHE A 108 2.11 19.42 -3.55
CA PHE A 108 2.69 18.34 -4.33
C PHE A 108 3.45 18.90 -5.55
N ASN A 109 4.78 18.77 -5.52
CA ASN A 109 5.69 19.16 -6.59
C ASN A 109 6.70 18.05 -6.88
N GLU A 110 7.54 18.22 -7.90
CA GLU A 110 8.54 17.22 -8.31
C GLU A 110 9.45 16.76 -7.16
N LYS A 111 9.81 17.68 -6.26
CA LYS A 111 10.62 17.35 -5.08
C LYS A 111 9.84 16.49 -4.08
N ALA A 112 8.58 16.83 -3.81
CA ALA A 112 7.70 16.03 -2.97
C ALA A 112 7.51 14.64 -3.57
N GLU A 113 7.14 14.56 -4.86
CA GLU A 113 7.00 13.29 -5.57
C GLU A 113 8.25 12.42 -5.43
N GLY A 114 9.44 12.99 -5.70
CA GLY A 114 10.70 12.26 -5.58
C GLY A 114 10.99 11.73 -4.18
N LEU A 115 10.58 12.44 -3.12
CA LEU A 115 10.73 11.98 -1.73
C LEU A 115 9.79 10.81 -1.42
N TYR A 116 8.51 10.94 -1.77
CA TYR A 116 7.52 9.89 -1.51
C TYR A 116 7.74 8.66 -2.39
N ARG A 117 8.23 8.83 -3.61
CA ARG A 117 8.65 7.73 -4.49
C ARG A 117 9.81 6.95 -3.85
N LYS A 118 10.83 7.64 -3.35
CA LYS A 118 11.94 7.00 -2.61
C LYS A 118 11.46 6.25 -1.37
N PHE A 119 10.53 6.83 -0.62
CA PHE A 119 9.94 6.16 0.53
C PHE A 119 9.19 4.87 0.13
N PHE A 120 8.36 4.94 -0.91
CA PHE A 120 7.67 3.75 -1.42
C PHE A 120 8.66 2.68 -1.87
N GLN A 121 9.70 3.06 -2.61
CA GLN A 121 10.74 2.14 -3.08
C GLN A 121 11.52 1.49 -1.93
N PHE A 122 11.75 2.23 -0.83
CA PHE A 122 12.26 1.64 0.42
C PHE A 122 11.30 0.57 0.95
N CYS A 123 10.00 0.86 1.04
CA CYS A 123 9.01 -0.12 1.47
C CYS A 123 8.97 -1.36 0.56
N LEU A 124 8.94 -1.13 -0.75
CA LEU A 124 8.87 -2.18 -1.78
C LEU A 124 10.05 -3.15 -1.68
N LYS A 125 11.27 -2.63 -1.49
CA LYS A 125 12.48 -3.46 -1.33
C LYS A 125 12.28 -4.53 -0.25
N TYR A 126 11.86 -4.14 0.95
CA TYR A 126 11.74 -5.05 2.08
C TYR A 126 10.47 -5.91 2.04
N LEU A 127 9.39 -5.41 1.41
CA LEU A 127 8.23 -6.25 1.07
C LEU A 127 8.64 -7.41 0.14
N LEU A 128 9.40 -7.11 -0.92
CA LEU A 128 9.88 -8.10 -1.87
C LEU A 128 10.91 -9.05 -1.25
N GLU A 129 11.77 -8.56 -0.36
CA GLU A 129 12.68 -9.43 0.42
C GLU A 129 11.90 -10.49 1.19
N GLY A 130 10.87 -10.06 1.95
CA GLY A 130 10.01 -11.01 2.67
C GLY A 130 9.19 -11.93 1.76
N PHE A 131 8.76 -11.43 0.61
CA PHE A 131 7.96 -12.20 -0.34
C PHE A 131 8.77 -13.20 -1.16
N ASN A 132 10.03 -12.91 -1.48
CA ASN A 132 10.88 -13.81 -2.26
C ASN A 132 11.51 -14.93 -1.42
N GLY A 133 11.76 -14.67 -0.12
CA GLY A 133 12.35 -15.66 0.79
C GLY A 133 13.84 -15.48 0.99
#